data_AF-A0A6A4T5E9-F1
#
_entry.id   AF-A0A6A4T5E9-F1
#
_cell.length_a   1.000
_cell.length_b   1.000
_cell.length_c   1.000
_cell.angle_alpha   90.00
_cell.angle_beta   90.00
_cell.angle_gamma   90.00
#
_symmetry.space_group_name_H-M   'P 1'
#
loop_
_entity.id
_entity.type
_entity.pdbx_description
1 polymer ?
#
loop_
_entity_poly.entity_id
_entity_poly.type
_entity_poly.pdbx_seq_one_letter_code
_entity_poly.pdbx_strand_id
1 'polypeptide(L)'
;MKKYDPPELLSPRSSLYGGRTSTVRLRYTAAPNETVCYKDINSLYPYVNAMCSFPLSHPTIIHNDFEDPQKYFGLIRAIFYPPRGLFFPVLPYKISQGKQEASGYPPEAVDEESRKKYIREYELHQGIRLNPEKIEANRAKRQCEREKCHTLQ
;
A
#
# COMPACT_ATOMS: atom_id res chain seq x y z
N MET A 1 29.14 -15.24 26.71
CA MET A 1 28.71 -13.99 26.04
C MET A 1 27.27 -14.16 25.59
N LYS A 2 26.33 -13.34 26.06
CA LYS A 2 24.98 -13.29 25.46
C LYS A 2 25.14 -12.81 24.01
N LYS A 3 24.63 -13.56 23.04
CA LYS A 3 24.56 -13.09 21.65
C LYS A 3 23.66 -11.86 21.63
N TYR A 4 24.23 -10.71 21.32
CA TYR A 4 23.45 -9.51 21.00
C TYR A 4 22.88 -9.71 19.60
N ASP A 5 21.57 -9.83 19.50
CA ASP A 5 20.88 -9.86 18.22
C ASP A 5 20.47 -8.42 17.88
N PRO A 6 21.14 -7.77 16.90
CA PRO A 6 20.81 -6.40 16.56
C PRO A 6 19.39 -6.32 16.01
N PRO A 7 18.59 -5.32 16.44
CA PRO A 7 17.27 -5.12 15.87
C PRO A 7 17.35 -4.89 14.35
N GLU A 8 16.38 -5.44 13.63
CA GLU A 8 16.28 -5.29 12.19
C GLU A 8 16.28 -3.81 11.77
N LEU A 9 17.18 -3.46 10.84
CA LEU A 9 17.29 -2.11 10.33
C LEU A 9 16.07 -1.72 9.51
N LEU A 10 15.64 -0.46 9.65
CA LEU A 10 14.60 0.09 8.80
C LEU A 10 15.13 0.28 7.38
N SER A 11 14.44 -0.25 6.39
CA SER A 11 14.73 0.00 4.97
C SER A 11 13.97 1.24 4.48
N PRO A 12 14.63 2.37 4.17
CA PRO A 12 13.94 3.59 3.72
C PRO A 12 13.12 3.41 2.42
N ARG A 13 13.47 2.41 1.61
CA ARG A 13 12.75 2.14 0.36
C ARG A 13 11.35 1.59 0.61
N SER A 14 11.10 0.93 1.74
CA SER A 14 9.78 0.38 2.04
C SER A 14 8.76 1.48 2.38
N SER A 15 9.22 2.64 2.86
CA SER A 15 8.36 3.80 3.14
C SER A 15 8.08 4.68 1.93
N LEU A 16 8.68 4.40 0.77
CA LEU A 16 8.43 5.18 -0.44
C LEU A 16 7.14 4.70 -1.12
N TYR A 17 6.20 5.63 -1.27
CA TYR A 17 4.95 5.45 -2.00
C TYR A 17 4.87 6.50 -3.11
N GLY A 18 4.18 6.13 -4.20
CA GLY A 18 3.90 7.06 -5.29
C GLY A 18 2.74 8.00 -4.97
N GLY A 19 2.24 8.66 -6.02
CA GLY A 19 1.05 9.48 -5.92
C GLY A 19 -0.19 8.67 -5.50
N ARG A 20 -1.18 9.37 -4.94
CA ARG A 20 -2.44 8.78 -4.55
C ARG A 20 -3.41 8.71 -5.73
N THR A 21 -3.96 7.53 -5.99
CA THR A 21 -5.05 7.34 -6.94
C THR A 21 -6.23 6.74 -6.19
N SER A 22 -7.32 7.51 -6.03
CA SER A 22 -8.54 7.04 -5.37
C SER A 22 -9.72 7.25 -6.31
N THR A 23 -10.39 6.15 -6.66
CA THR A 23 -11.58 6.20 -7.52
C THR A 23 -12.82 6.23 -6.65
N VAL A 24 -13.41 7.42 -6.46
CA VAL A 24 -14.67 7.57 -5.70
C VAL A 24 -15.88 7.11 -6.52
N ARG A 25 -15.86 7.36 -7.84
CA ARG A 25 -16.99 7.06 -8.72
C ARG A 25 -16.49 6.65 -10.11
N LEU A 26 -16.91 5.48 -10.59
CA LEU A 26 -16.47 4.93 -11.88
C LEU A 26 -17.09 5.65 -13.08
N ARG A 27 -18.35 6.06 -12.96
CA ARG A 27 -19.08 6.82 -13.98
C ARG A 27 -19.91 7.89 -13.31
N TYR A 28 -19.73 9.12 -13.77
CA TYR A 28 -20.58 10.24 -13.41
C TYR A 28 -21.15 10.91 -14.65
N THR A 29 -22.43 11.24 -14.58
CA THR A 29 -23.12 12.01 -15.62
C THR A 29 -23.77 13.18 -14.91
N ALA A 30 -23.36 14.39 -15.27
CA ALA A 30 -23.85 15.61 -14.65
C ALA A 30 -25.36 15.79 -14.91
N ALA A 31 -26.09 16.26 -13.90
CA ALA A 31 -27.47 16.70 -14.09
C ALA A 31 -27.54 18.00 -14.93
N PRO A 32 -28.72 18.39 -15.46
CA PRO A 32 -28.86 19.58 -16.32
C PRO A 32 -28.37 20.89 -15.70
N ASN A 33 -28.37 21.01 -14.36
CA ASN A 33 -27.93 22.19 -13.61
C ASN A 33 -26.61 21.95 -12.85
N GLU A 34 -25.83 20.97 -13.28
CA GLU A 34 -24.59 20.59 -12.62
C GLU A 34 -23.40 20.68 -13.56
N THR A 35 -22.28 21.15 -13.05
CA THR A 35 -21.00 21.20 -13.77
C THR A 35 -19.93 20.43 -13.00
N VAL A 36 -19.18 19.59 -13.72
CA VAL A 36 -18.03 18.88 -13.16
C VAL A 36 -16.78 19.72 -13.37
N CYS A 37 -16.10 20.08 -12.29
CA CYS A 37 -14.84 20.81 -12.34
C CYS A 37 -13.66 19.88 -12.05
N TYR A 38 -12.61 19.98 -12.86
CA TYR A 38 -11.33 19.33 -12.60
C TYR A 38 -10.39 20.33 -11.93
N LYS A 39 -9.85 19.97 -10.76
CA LYS A 39 -8.84 20.76 -10.05
C LYS A 39 -7.54 19.96 -10.05
N ASP A 40 -6.48 20.60 -10.54
CA ASP A 40 -5.15 20.02 -10.59
C ASP A 40 -4.13 20.98 -9.98
N ILE A 41 -3.06 20.43 -9.42
CA ILE A 41 -1.98 21.20 -8.82
C ILE A 41 -0.83 21.23 -9.82
N ASN A 42 -0.59 22.41 -10.40
CA ASN A 42 0.54 22.63 -11.29
C ASN A 42 1.85 22.47 -10.49
N SER A 43 2.69 21.54 -10.92
CA SER A 43 4.03 21.32 -10.34
C SER A 43 4.05 20.96 -8.85
N LEU A 44 3.16 20.06 -8.41
CA LEU A 44 3.10 19.59 -7.02
C LEU A 44 4.47 19.10 -6.50
N TYR A 45 5.15 18.19 -7.21
CA TYR A 45 6.44 17.65 -6.75
C TYR A 45 7.55 18.71 -6.68
N PRO A 46 7.77 19.56 -7.71
CA PRO A 46 8.71 20.68 -7.61
C PRO A 46 8.41 21.61 -6.43
N TYR A 47 7.14 21.93 -6.18
CA TYR A 47 6.75 22.78 -5.06
C TYR A 47 7.12 22.15 -3.72
N VAL A 48 6.79 20.86 -3.52
CA VAL A 48 7.17 20.12 -2.30
C VAL A 48 8.69 20.04 -2.14
N ASN A 49 9.43 19.77 -3.23
CA ASN A 49 10.89 19.71 -3.19
C ASN A 49 11.54 21.07 -2.83
N ALA A 50 10.90 22.19 -3.20
CA ALA A 50 11.39 23.52 -2.90
C ALA A 50 11.00 24.01 -1.49
N MET A 51 9.82 23.64 -1.01
CA MET A 51 9.22 24.23 0.19
C MET A 51 9.32 23.35 1.44
N CYS A 52 9.43 22.03 1.29
CA CYS A 52 9.45 21.11 2.42
C CYS A 52 10.87 20.75 2.83
N SER A 53 11.07 20.54 4.13
CA SER A 53 12.34 20.01 4.66
C SER A 53 12.45 18.52 4.36
N PHE A 54 13.66 18.08 4.03
CA PHE A 54 14.02 16.67 3.86
C PHE A 54 15.11 16.30 4.86
N PRO A 55 15.13 15.06 5.37
CA PRO A 55 16.26 14.59 6.16
C PRO A 55 17.51 14.55 5.28
N LEU A 56 18.46 15.42 5.57
CA LEU A 56 19.79 15.46 4.93
C LEU A 56 20.80 14.89 5.93
N SER A 57 21.90 14.31 5.44
CA SER A 57 23.00 13.69 6.21
C SER A 57 22.75 12.26 6.73
N HIS A 58 23.66 11.78 7.60
CA HIS A 58 23.63 10.43 8.12
C HIS A 58 22.55 10.28 9.21
N PRO A 59 21.67 9.27 9.13
CA PRO A 59 20.59 9.12 10.08
C PRO A 59 21.14 8.73 11.47
N THR A 60 20.52 9.26 12.52
CA THR A 60 20.67 8.72 13.87
C THR A 60 19.68 7.58 14.05
N ILE A 61 20.19 6.40 14.42
CA ILE A 61 19.36 5.19 14.57
C ILE A 61 19.01 5.04 16.04
N ILE A 62 17.71 5.06 16.34
CA ILE A 62 17.16 4.90 17.69
C ILE A 62 16.38 3.59 17.72
N HIS A 63 16.71 2.72 18.66
CA HIS A 63 16.12 1.39 18.77
C HIS A 63 15.24 1.20 20.02
N ASN A 64 15.47 1.97 21.08
CA ASN A 64 14.76 1.88 22.36
C ASN A 64 14.55 3.30 22.94
N ASP A 65 13.76 3.38 24.02
CA ASP A 65 13.52 4.62 24.79
C ASP A 65 12.97 5.77 23.94
N PHE A 66 11.93 5.46 23.16
CA PHE A 66 11.24 6.43 22.31
C PHE A 66 10.50 7.48 23.14
N GLU A 67 10.70 8.75 22.78
CA GLU A 67 9.94 9.89 23.25
C GLU A 67 8.68 10.11 22.40
N ASP A 68 8.01 11.25 22.59
CA ASP A 68 6.90 11.68 21.75
C ASP A 68 7.31 11.67 20.26
N PRO A 69 6.53 11.02 19.36
CA PRO A 69 6.81 10.96 17.93
C PRO A 69 7.05 12.32 17.26
N GLN A 70 6.44 13.40 17.75
CA GLN A 70 6.57 14.75 17.20
C GLN A 70 7.98 15.34 17.36
N LYS A 71 8.79 14.78 18.28
CA LYS A 71 10.18 15.20 18.49
C LYS A 71 11.14 14.66 17.44
N TYR A 72 10.72 13.67 16.66
CA TYR A 72 11.56 13.03 15.65
C TYR A 72 11.25 13.58 14.25
N PHE A 73 12.32 13.80 13.47
CA PHE A 73 12.21 14.13 12.06
C PHE A 73 12.88 13.04 11.22
N GLY A 74 12.07 12.20 10.57
CA GLY A 74 12.58 11.09 9.78
C GLY A 74 11.59 9.94 9.61
N LEU A 75 12.13 8.72 9.54
CA LEU A 75 11.34 7.50 9.35
C LEU A 75 11.13 6.79 10.68
N ILE A 76 9.88 6.40 10.94
CA ILE A 76 9.49 5.66 12.13
C ILE A 76 8.78 4.38 11.69
N ARG A 77 9.16 3.25 12.26
CA ARG A 77 8.40 1.99 12.14
C ARG A 77 7.45 1.89 13.32
N ALA A 78 6.15 2.07 13.06
CA ALA A 78 5.11 2.01 14.07
C ALA A 78 3.98 1.07 13.66
N ILE A 79 3.33 0.47 14.65
CA ILE A 79 2.05 -0.24 14.49
C ILE A 79 0.98 0.71 15.01
N PHE A 80 0.01 1.06 14.16
CA PHE A 80 -1.12 1.90 14.54
C PHE A 80 -2.43 1.22 14.14
N TYR A 81 -3.50 1.56 14.86
CA TYR A 81 -4.85 1.21 14.43
C TYR A 81 -5.33 2.25 13.42
N PRO A 82 -5.84 1.83 12.24
CA PRO A 82 -6.31 2.77 11.24
C PRO A 82 -7.50 3.56 11.79
N PRO A 83 -7.51 4.90 11.63
CA PRO A 83 -8.62 5.73 12.07
C PRO A 83 -9.88 5.34 11.29
N ARG A 84 -10.99 5.17 12.02
CA ARG A 84 -12.28 4.76 11.47
C ARG A 84 -13.12 6.00 11.14
N GLY A 85 -14.07 5.87 10.21
CA GLY A 85 -15.03 6.94 9.86
C GLY A 85 -14.49 8.03 8.93
N LEU A 86 -13.36 7.80 8.25
CA LEU A 86 -12.84 8.71 7.23
C LEU A 86 -13.40 8.38 5.84
N PHE A 87 -13.79 9.42 5.10
CA PHE A 87 -14.23 9.26 3.70
C PHE A 87 -13.06 8.83 2.79
N PHE A 88 -11.86 9.37 3.03
CA PHE A 88 -10.62 8.94 2.39
C PHE A 88 -9.68 8.38 3.46
N PRO A 89 -9.23 7.11 3.38
CA PRO A 89 -8.31 6.57 4.37
C PRO A 89 -6.98 7.31 4.29
N VAL A 90 -6.40 7.71 5.42
CA VAL A 90 -5.13 8.46 5.39
C VAL A 90 -3.94 7.54 5.08
N LEU A 91 -4.07 6.26 5.44
CA LEU A 91 -2.96 5.31 5.44
C LEU A 91 -3.02 4.42 4.20
N PRO A 92 -1.90 4.30 3.45
CA PRO A 92 -1.86 3.47 2.26
C PRO A 92 -1.96 2.00 2.66
N TYR A 93 -2.96 1.29 2.12
CA TYR A 93 -3.11 -0.15 2.30
C TYR A 93 -2.93 -0.87 0.95
N LYS A 94 -1.83 -1.60 0.81
CA LYS A 94 -1.53 -2.39 -0.39
C LYS A 94 -2.15 -3.78 -0.26
N ILE A 95 -3.16 -4.07 -1.10
CA ILE A 95 -3.70 -5.42 -1.25
C ILE A 95 -3.07 -6.07 -2.48
N SER A 96 -1.94 -6.73 -2.28
CA SER A 96 -1.24 -7.53 -3.30
C SER A 96 -2.03 -8.79 -3.67
N GLN A 97 -2.73 -9.37 -2.71
CA GLN A 97 -3.54 -10.59 -2.84
C GLN A 97 -4.58 -10.50 -3.98
N GLY A 98 -5.39 -9.44 -4.00
CA GLY A 98 -6.44 -9.26 -5.02
C GLY A 98 -5.90 -8.96 -6.42
N LYS A 99 -4.73 -8.32 -6.53
CA LYS A 99 -4.06 -8.11 -7.83
C LYS A 99 -3.56 -9.41 -8.42
N GLN A 100 -3.00 -10.28 -7.57
CA GLN A 100 -2.52 -11.57 -7.99
C GLN A 100 -3.68 -12.50 -8.36
N GLU A 101 -4.75 -12.53 -7.55
CA GLU A 101 -5.99 -13.26 -7.86
C GLU A 101 -6.56 -12.82 -9.22
N ALA A 102 -6.62 -11.52 -9.50
CA ALA A 102 -7.10 -10.99 -10.77
C ALA A 102 -6.15 -11.21 -11.97
N SER A 103 -4.93 -11.71 -11.74
CA SER A 103 -3.97 -12.01 -12.80
C SER A 103 -4.14 -13.42 -13.37
N GLY A 104 -4.87 -14.30 -12.67
CA GLY A 104 -5.00 -15.70 -13.05
C GLY A 104 -3.77 -16.54 -12.71
N TYR A 105 -3.88 -17.84 -12.95
CA TYR A 105 -2.76 -18.76 -12.82
C TYR A 105 -1.76 -18.57 -13.97
N PRO A 106 -0.46 -18.84 -13.75
CA PRO A 106 0.51 -18.88 -14.84
C PRO A 106 0.15 -19.99 -15.84
N PRO A 107 0.56 -19.86 -17.12
CA PRO A 107 0.26 -20.84 -18.16
C PRO A 107 0.82 -22.24 -17.84
N GLU A 108 1.83 -22.33 -16.97
CA GLU A 108 2.45 -23.57 -16.50
C GLU A 108 1.59 -24.34 -15.49
N ALA A 109 0.62 -23.68 -14.85
CA ALA A 109 -0.22 -24.27 -13.80
C ALA A 109 -1.57 -24.76 -14.34
N VAL A 110 -1.50 -25.76 -15.23
CA VAL A 110 -2.70 -26.39 -15.82
C VAL A 110 -3.37 -27.32 -14.80
N ASP A 111 -2.57 -28.15 -14.12
CA ASP A 111 -3.02 -29.18 -13.17
C ASP A 111 -3.29 -28.66 -11.75
N GLU A 112 -4.11 -29.39 -10.99
CA GLU A 112 -4.41 -29.05 -9.60
C GLU A 112 -3.18 -29.04 -8.69
N GLU A 113 -2.24 -29.97 -8.89
CA GLU A 113 -0.99 -30.01 -8.12
C GLU A 113 -0.11 -28.79 -8.40
N SER A 114 0.01 -28.41 -9.67
CA SER A 114 0.77 -27.24 -10.12
C SER A 114 0.15 -25.95 -9.57
N ARG A 115 -1.18 -25.86 -9.50
CA ARG A 115 -1.89 -24.73 -8.86
C ARG A 115 -1.65 -24.67 -7.35
N LYS A 116 -1.69 -25.81 -6.66
CA LYS A 116 -1.39 -25.89 -5.21
C LYS A 116 0.08 -25.51 -4.93
N LYS A 117 1.01 -25.98 -5.76
CA LYS A 117 2.43 -25.62 -5.71
C LYS A 117 2.61 -24.10 -5.84
N TYR A 118 1.97 -23.49 -6.82
CA TYR A 118 2.01 -22.05 -7.04
C TYR A 118 1.51 -21.26 -5.82
N ILE A 119 0.37 -21.63 -5.23
CA ILE A 119 -0.16 -20.94 -4.03
C ILE A 119 0.82 -21.05 -2.87
N ARG A 120 1.41 -22.24 -2.66
CA ARG A 120 2.38 -22.49 -1.58
C ARG A 120 3.66 -21.68 -1.78
N GLU A 121 4.19 -21.62 -3.00
CA GLU A 121 5.38 -20.82 -3.33
C GLU A 121 5.11 -19.32 -3.18
N TYR A 122 3.93 -18.85 -3.57
CA TYR A 122 3.53 -17.46 -3.40
C TYR A 122 3.39 -17.07 -1.92
N GLU A 123 2.80 -17.94 -1.09
CA GLU A 123 2.73 -17.75 0.35
C GLU A 123 4.13 -17.76 0.99
N LEU A 124 5.02 -18.66 0.57
CA LEU A 124 6.38 -18.75 1.09
C LEU A 124 7.22 -17.50 0.76
N HIS A 125 7.15 -17.00 -0.47
CA HIS A 125 7.99 -15.89 -0.92
C HIS A 125 7.40 -14.51 -0.64
N GLN A 126 6.07 -14.38 -0.61
CA GLN A 126 5.40 -13.09 -0.47
C GLN A 126 4.59 -12.96 0.83
N GLY A 127 4.45 -14.04 1.62
CA GLY A 127 3.68 -14.03 2.87
C GLY A 127 2.17 -13.84 2.67
N ILE A 128 1.66 -14.07 1.47
CA ILE A 128 0.27 -13.79 1.09
C ILE A 128 -0.42 -15.08 0.66
N ARG A 129 -1.47 -15.46 1.36
CA ARG A 129 -2.25 -16.66 1.07
C ARG A 129 -3.33 -16.40 0.02
N LEU A 130 -3.17 -16.87 -1.21
CA LEU A 130 -4.16 -16.66 -2.28
C LEU A 130 -5.37 -17.60 -2.14
N ASN A 131 -6.58 -17.15 -2.52
CA ASN A 131 -7.76 -18.01 -2.55
C ASN A 131 -7.91 -18.70 -3.92
N PRO A 132 -7.83 -20.04 -4.00
CA PRO A 132 -7.82 -20.76 -5.28
C PRO A 132 -9.07 -20.51 -6.14
N GLU A 133 -10.23 -20.32 -5.51
CA GLU A 133 -11.52 -20.08 -6.17
C GLU A 133 -11.65 -18.67 -6.76
N LYS A 134 -10.83 -17.71 -6.29
CA LYS A 134 -10.89 -16.30 -6.73
C LYS A 134 -9.82 -15.95 -7.76
N ILE A 135 -8.92 -16.89 -8.07
CA ILE A 135 -7.86 -16.68 -9.06
C ILE A 135 -8.45 -16.85 -10.46
N GLU A 136 -8.72 -15.72 -11.10
CA GLU A 136 -9.27 -15.65 -12.46
C GLU A 136 -8.74 -14.37 -13.14
N ALA A 137 -8.33 -14.48 -14.40
CA ALA A 137 -7.83 -13.36 -15.17
C ALA A 137 -8.92 -12.30 -15.37
N ASN A 138 -8.80 -11.17 -14.68
CA ASN A 138 -9.74 -10.06 -14.76
C ASN A 138 -9.01 -8.73 -14.85
N ARG A 139 -8.96 -8.18 -16.07
CA ARG A 139 -8.26 -6.92 -16.37
C ARG A 139 -8.78 -5.74 -15.55
N ALA A 140 -10.10 -5.65 -15.36
CA ALA A 140 -10.73 -4.55 -14.62
C ALA A 140 -10.40 -4.61 -13.11
N LYS A 141 -10.47 -5.81 -12.51
CA LYS A 141 -10.12 -6.01 -11.09
C LYS A 141 -8.63 -5.83 -10.83
N ARG A 142 -7.75 -6.19 -11.79
CA ARG A 142 -6.30 -5.98 -11.68
C ARG A 142 -5.92 -4.50 -11.60
N GLN A 143 -6.63 -3.65 -12.34
CA GLN A 143 -6.40 -2.21 -12.34
C GLN A 143 -7.00 -1.51 -11.11
N CYS A 144 -7.99 -2.12 -10.47
CA CYS A 144 -8.57 -1.61 -9.23
C CYS A 144 -7.66 -1.92 -8.04
N GLU A 145 -6.88 -0.94 -7.60
CA GLU A 145 -6.33 -0.91 -6.24
C GLU A 145 -7.47 -0.70 -5.26
N ARG A 146 -8.05 -1.78 -4.74
CA ARG A 146 -9.05 -1.69 -3.67
C ARG A 146 -8.34 -1.30 -2.38
N GLU A 147 -8.51 -0.07 -1.93
CA GLU A 147 -8.45 0.23 -0.50
C GLU A 147 -9.67 -0.48 0.12
N LYS A 148 -9.49 -1.66 0.72
CA LYS A 148 -10.55 -2.25 1.55
C LYS A 148 -10.70 -1.35 2.78
N CYS A 149 -11.58 -0.36 2.72
CA CYS A 149 -12.14 0.23 3.92
C CYS A 149 -12.90 -0.89 4.63
N HIS A 150 -12.34 -1.43 5.71
CA HIS A 150 -13.10 -2.31 6.59
C HIS A 150 -14.06 -1.41 7.37
N THR A 151 -15.17 -1.06 6.73
CA THR A 151 -16.33 -0.49 7.43
C THR A 151 -16.96 -1.67 8.15
N LEU A 152 -16.54 -1.90 9.41
CA LEU A 152 -17.38 -2.65 10.33
C LEU A 152 -18.60 -1.75 10.58
N GLN A 153 -19.77 -2.20 10.11
CA GLN A 153 -21.05 -1.72 10.61
C GLN A 153 -21.19 -2.13 12.08
#